data_AF-A0A1R1A7X4-F1
#
_entry.id   AF-A0A1R1A7X4-F1
#
_cell.length_a   1.000
_cell.length_b   1.000
_cell.length_c   1.000
_cell.angle_alpha   90.00
_cell.angle_beta   90.00
_cell.angle_gamma   90.00
#
_symmetry.space_group_name_H-M   'P 1'
#
loop_
_entity.id
_entity.type
_entity.pdbx_description
1 polymer ?
#
loop_
_entity_poly.entity_id
_entity_poly.type
_entity_poly.pdbx_seq_one_letter_code
_entity_poly.pdbx_strand_id
1 'polypeptide(L)' 'MSWVNIVVPIVTLIAGAVGGFFVGVFYLRKQLEKMQNDPEMIQKMAKQMGYNLNKQQMQKAQHMMKNQKMPRR' A
#
# COMPACT_ATOMS: atom_id res chain seq x y z
N MET A 1 -32.01 -33.33 9.52
CA MET A 1 -30.83 -32.44 9.46
C MET A 1 -31.33 -31.01 9.43
N SER A 2 -31.08 -30.23 10.48
CA SER A 2 -31.61 -28.88 10.63
C SER A 2 -30.90 -27.93 9.66
N TRP A 3 -31.68 -27.14 8.91
CA TRP A 3 -31.21 -26.09 7.98
C TRP A 3 -30.18 -25.11 8.58
N VAL A 4 -30.19 -24.92 9.90
CA VAL A 4 -29.20 -24.15 10.67
C VAL A 4 -27.76 -24.66 10.45
N ASN A 5 -27.56 -25.97 10.32
CA ASN A 5 -26.24 -26.57 10.10
C ASN A 5 -25.64 -26.25 8.72
N ILE A 6 -26.46 -25.77 7.78
CA ILE A 6 -26.05 -25.36 6.44
C ILE A 6 -25.88 -23.83 6.38
N VAL A 7 -26.80 -23.09 6.98
CA VAL A 7 -26.80 -21.61 6.93
C VAL A 7 -25.63 -21.02 7.73
N VAL A 8 -25.37 -21.52 8.94
CA VAL A 8 -24.30 -21.02 9.82
C VAL A 8 -22.92 -21.06 9.15
N PRO A 9 -22.46 -22.18 8.56
CA PRO A 9 -21.15 -22.21 7.92
C PRO A 9 -21.07 -21.29 6.69
N ILE A 10 -22.14 -21.16 5.91
CA ILE A 10 -22.16 -20.26 4.74
C ILE A 10 -21.99 -18.80 5.18
N VAL A 11 -22.76 -18.35 6.17
CA VAL A 11 -22.65 -16.98 6.68
C VAL A 11 -21.29 -16.75 7.33
N THR A 12 -20.73 -17.75 8.01
CA THR A 12 -19.40 -17.67 8.63
C THR A 12 -18.30 -17.50 7.58
N LEU A 13 -18.37 -18.25 6.47
CA LEU A 13 -17.44 -18.12 5.35
C LEU A 13 -17.53 -16.74 4.69
N ILE A 14 -18.74 -16.22 4.48
CA ILE A 14 -18.94 -14.88 3.90
C ILE A 14 -18.45 -13.81 4.87
N ALA A 15 -18.78 -13.90 6.16
CA ALA A 15 -18.32 -12.96 7.18
C ALA A 15 -16.79 -12.97 7.32
N GLY A 16 -16.16 -14.16 7.27
CA GLY A 16 -14.72 -14.31 7.26
C GLY A 16 -14.06 -13.75 6.00
N ALA A 17 -14.64 -13.99 4.82
CA ALA A 17 -14.15 -13.45 3.56
C ALA A 17 -14.25 -11.92 3.51
N VAL A 18 -15.40 -11.36 3.93
CA VAL A 18 -15.60 -9.90 4.00
C VAL A 18 -14.68 -9.29 5.05
N GLY A 19 -14.64 -9.84 6.26
CA GLY A 19 -13.76 -9.35 7.32
C GLY A 19 -12.28 -9.41 6.93
N GLY A 20 -11.83 -10.53 6.37
CA GLY A 20 -10.46 -10.71 5.88
C GLY A 20 -10.10 -9.78 4.73
N PHE A 21 -11.02 -9.55 3.78
CA PHE A 21 -10.82 -8.61 2.68
C PHE A 21 -10.69 -7.16 3.18
N PHE A 22 -11.58 -6.72 4.08
CA PHE A 22 -11.51 -5.38 4.65
C PHE A 22 -10.22 -5.14 5.43
N VAL A 23 -9.81 -6.10 6.27
CA VAL A 23 -8.53 -6.02 7.00
C VAL A 23 -7.34 -6.03 6.02
N GLY A 24 -7.38 -6.88 4.99
CA GLY A 24 -6.35 -6.96 3.96
C GLY A 24 -6.17 -5.65 3.19
N VAL A 25 -7.27 -5.05 2.72
CA VAL A 25 -7.26 -3.76 2.03
C VAL A 25 -6.77 -2.65 2.95
N PHE A 26 -7.23 -2.60 4.20
CA PHE A 26 -6.77 -1.60 5.18
C PHE A 26 -5.28 -1.73 5.46
N TYR A 27 -4.78 -2.97 5.60
CA TYR A 27 -3.36 -3.24 5.82
C TYR A 27 -2.50 -2.86 4.60
N LEU A 28 -2.93 -3.23 3.38
CA LEU A 28 -2.24 -2.83 2.14
C LEU A 28 -2.19 -1.31 2.00
N ARG A 29 -3.31 -0.63 2.23
CA ARG A 29 -3.37 0.83 2.20
C ARG A 29 -2.36 1.44 3.16
N LYS A 30 -2.31 0.95 4.40
CA LYS A 30 -1.38 1.45 5.42
C LYS A 30 0.09 1.16 5.07
N GLN A 31 0.38 0.03 4.44
CA GLN A 31 1.73 -0.29 3.93
C GLN A 31 2.14 0.65 2.78
N LEU A 32 1.25 0.90 1.82
CA LEU A 32 1.51 1.80 0.70
C LEU A 32 1.69 3.25 1.17
N GLU A 33 0.87 3.71 2.11
CA GLU A 33 1.05 5.03 2.74
C GLU A 33 2.41 5.12 3.43
N LYS A 34 2.85 4.09 4.17
CA LYS A 34 4.19 4.07 4.78
C LYS A 34 5.32 4.08 3.74
N MET A 35 5.11 3.40 2.61
CA MET A 35 6.07 3.34 1.50
C MET A 35 6.21 4.68 0.75
N GLN A 36 5.13 5.45 0.63
CA GLN A 36 5.15 6.80 0.03
C GLN A 36 5.84 7.84 0.91
N ASN A 37 5.82 7.64 2.22
CA ASN A 37 6.44 8.57 3.18
C ASN A 37 7.95 8.35 3.34
N ASP A 38 8.53 7.32 2.71
CA ASP A 38 9.96 7.04 2.75
C ASP A 38 10.63 7.30 1.38
N PRO A 39 11.01 8.56 1.10
CA PRO A 39 11.69 8.92 -0.14
C PRO A 39 13.08 8.27 -0.28
N GLU A 40 13.68 7.76 0.80
CA GLU A 40 14.96 7.06 0.72
C GLU A 40 14.80 5.64 0.20
N MET A 41 13.71 4.97 0.56
CA MET A 41 13.41 3.61 0.09
C MET A 41 13.12 3.59 -1.41
N ILE A 42 12.38 4.57 -1.93
CA ILE A 42 12.12 4.73 -3.37
C ILE A 42 13.42 5.01 -4.13
N GLN A 43 14.33 5.82 -3.58
CA GLN A 43 15.63 6.06 -4.20
C GLN A 43 16.51 4.81 -4.25
N LYS A 44 16.48 3.98 -3.21
CA LYS A 44 17.21 2.69 -3.19
C LYS A 44 16.62 1.72 -4.21
N MET A 45 15.28 1.65 -4.32
CA MET A 45 14.60 0.81 -5.31
C MET A 45 14.90 1.25 -6.74
N ALA A 46 14.86 2.56 -7.03
CA ALA A 46 15.22 3.09 -8.34
C ALA A 46 16.67 2.78 -8.73
N LYS A 47 17.62 2.95 -7.79
CA LYS A 47 19.03 2.57 -8.01
C LYS A 47 19.21 1.08 -8.27
N GLN A 48 18.51 0.22 -7.52
CA GLN A 48 18.58 -1.23 -7.68
C GLN A 48 17.94 -1.71 -9.00
N MET A 49 16.95 -0.99 -9.52
CA MET A 49 16.33 -1.26 -10.83
C MET A 49 17.22 -0.89 -12.03
N GLY A 50 18.45 -0.41 -11.80
CA GLY A 50 19.38 -0.03 -12.86
C GLY A 50 19.16 1.39 -13.41
N TYR A 51 18.30 2.20 -12.79
CA TYR A 51 18.30 3.64 -13.06
C TYR A 51 19.57 4.24 -12.46
N ASN A 52 20.60 4.40 -13.29
CA ASN A 52 21.81 5.14 -12.96
C ASN A 52 21.52 6.64 -12.92
N LEU A 53 20.76 7.05 -11.90
CA LEU A 53 20.44 8.45 -11.65
C LEU A 53 21.73 9.18 -11.27
N ASN A 54 22.21 10.07 -12.15
CA ASN A 54 23.29 11.00 -11.84
C ASN A 54 22.94 11.74 -10.52
N LYS A 55 23.92 11.96 -9.64
CA LYS A 55 23.75 12.59 -8.32
C LYS A 55 22.94 13.90 -8.39
N GLN A 56 23.10 14.66 -9.47
CA GLN A 56 22.34 15.89 -9.74
C GLN A 56 20.85 15.64 -10.02
N GLN A 57 20.51 14.57 -10.75
CA GLN A 57 19.12 14.20 -11.03
C GLN A 57 18.41 13.68 -9.78
N MET A 58 19.14 12.94 -8.92
CA MET A 58 18.63 12.50 -7.61
C MET A 58 18.29 13.68 -6.70
N GLN A 59 19.19 14.67 -6.61
CA GLN A 59 18.92 15.90 -5.84
C GLN A 59 17.71 16.66 -6.40
N LYS A 60 17.63 16.81 -7.72
CA LYS A 60 16.47 17.46 -8.37
C LYS A 60 15.16 16.71 -8.10
N ALA A 61 15.17 15.38 -8.16
CA ALA A 61 14.01 14.54 -7.84
C ALA A 61 13.60 14.67 -6.37
N GLN A 62 14.56 14.65 -5.44
CA GLN A 62 14.30 14.87 -4.01
C GLN A 62 13.66 16.24 -3.75
N HIS A 63 14.13 17.30 -4.42
CA HIS A 63 13.53 18.63 -4.33
C HIS A 63 12.11 18.69 -4.90
N MET A 64 11.85 18.01 -6.02
CA MET A 64 10.51 17.95 -6.62
C MET A 64 9.53 17.15 -5.76
N MET A 65 9.95 16.03 -5.17
CA MET A 65 9.12 15.21 -4.27
C MET A 65 8.81 15.94 -2.96
N LYS A 66 9.79 16.65 -2.38
CA LYS A 66 9.60 17.47 -1.17
C LYS A 66 8.63 18.64 -1.37
N ASN A 67 8.60 19.19 -2.59
CA ASN A 67 7.70 20.29 -2.96
C ASN A 67 6.35 19.82 -3.54
N GLN A 68 6.16 18.53 -3.82
CA GLN A 68 4.85 17.92 -4.06
C GLN A 68 4.08 17.70 -2.74
N LYS A 69 3.99 18.76 -1.92
CA LYS A 69 2.99 18.83 -0.86
C LYS A 69 1.62 18.86 -1.53
N MET A 70 1.04 17.66 -1.60
CA MET A 70 -0.32 17.33 -1.97
C MET A 70 -1.28 18.49 -1.62
N PRO A 71 -1.86 19.19 -2.61
CA PRO A 71 -2.88 20.18 -2.32
C PRO A 71 -4.10 19.43 -1.77
N ARG A 72 -4.25 19.46 -0.44
CA ARG A 72 -5.52 19.14 0.22
C ARG A 72 -6.51 20.23 -0.19
N ARG A 73 -7.34 19.92 -1.20
CA ARG A 73 -8.63 20.56 -1.40
C ARG A 73 -9.69 19.74 -0.70
#